data_AF-A0A800UGA9-F1
#
_entry.id   AF-A0A800UGA9-F1
#
_cell.length_a   1.000
_cell.length_b   1.000
_cell.length_c   1.000
_cell.angle_alpha   90.00
_cell.angle_beta   90.00
_cell.angle_gamma   90.00
#
_symmetry.space_group_name_H-M   'P 1'
#
loop_
_entity.id
_entity.type
_entity.pdbx_description
1 polymer ?
#
loop_
_entity_poly.entity_id
_entity_poly.type
_entity_poly.pdbx_seq_one_letter_code
_entity_poly.pdbx_strand_id
1 'polypeptide(L)' 'MVFSMFVVDTHALLWHLTEDTKLGRKAKEVLDKADRGETTAVIPAIILAEALFILEKKRADLKFKDGLRKIERSLNYVV' A
#
# COMPACT_ATOMS: atom_id res chain seq x y z
N MET A 1 12.91 18.75 -11.69
CA MET A 1 12.41 18.08 -10.48
C MET A 1 12.35 16.60 -10.79
N VAL A 2 13.06 15.75 -10.07
CA VAL A 2 13.07 14.29 -10.32
C VAL A 2 11.97 13.67 -9.45
N PHE A 3 10.95 13.10 -10.06
CA PHE A 3 9.94 12.32 -9.34
C PHE A 3 10.49 10.91 -9.12
N SER A 4 10.72 10.53 -7.87
CA SER A 4 11.03 9.14 -7.52
C SER A 4 9.74 8.32 -7.56
N MET A 5 9.76 7.20 -8.28
CA MET A 5 8.68 6.22 -8.31
C MET A 5 9.15 4.94 -7.63
N PHE A 6 8.25 4.32 -6.84
CA PHE A 6 8.52 3.09 -6.13
C PHE A 6 7.45 2.05 -6.47
N VAL A 7 7.87 0.82 -6.77
CA VAL A 7 6.95 -0.31 -6.97
C VAL A 7 6.72 -0.99 -5.63
N VAL A 8 5.46 -1.18 -5.28
CA VAL A 8 5.03 -1.72 -3.98
C VAL A 8 4.90 -3.24 -4.06
N ASP A 9 5.43 -3.95 -3.07
CA ASP A 9 5.23 -5.39 -2.84
C ASP A 9 3.97 -5.66 -1.99
N THR A 10 3.41 -6.86 -2.10
CA THR A 10 2.22 -7.30 -1.34
C THR A 10 2.38 -7.15 0.16
N HIS A 11 3.54 -7.51 0.73
CA HIS A 11 3.74 -7.38 2.18
C HIS A 11 3.85 -5.93 2.62
N ALA A 12 4.53 -5.10 1.83
CA ALA A 12 4.65 -3.68 2.11
C ALA A 12 3.28 -2.98 2.08
N LEU A 13 2.45 -3.31 1.08
CA LEU A 13 1.08 -2.81 0.98
C LEU A 13 0.24 -3.23 2.18
N LEU A 14 0.18 -4.54 2.46
CA LEU A 14 -0.64 -5.07 3.55
C LEU A 14 -0.24 -4.49 4.90
N TRP A 15 1.06 -4.49 5.23
CA TRP A 15 1.53 -3.97 6.50
C TRP A 15 1.30 -2.47 6.67
N HIS A 16 1.42 -1.68 5.58
CA HIS A 16 1.10 -0.26 5.61
C HIS A 16 -0.39 -0.03 5.90
N LEU A 17 -1.27 -0.74 5.18
CA LEU A 17 -2.72 -0.59 5.33
C LEU A 17 -3.24 -1.08 6.69
N THR A 18 -2.57 -2.05 7.30
CA THR A 18 -2.94 -2.58 8.62
C THR A 18 -2.18 -1.96 9.78
N GLU A 19 -1.29 -0.99 9.52
CA GLU A 19 -0.39 -0.39 10.51
C GLU A 19 0.43 -1.45 11.29
N ASP A 20 0.92 -2.48 10.58
CA ASP A 20 1.69 -3.59 11.16
C ASP A 20 3.15 -3.18 11.38
N THR A 21 3.70 -3.52 12.55
CA THR A 21 5.08 -3.19 12.96
C THR A 21 6.15 -3.92 12.15
N LYS A 22 5.78 -4.93 11.35
CA LYS A 22 6.68 -5.63 10.44
C LYS A 22 7.11 -4.79 9.24
N LEU A 23 6.43 -3.68 8.95
CA LEU A 23 6.83 -2.78 7.88
C LEU A 23 8.20 -2.16 8.15
N GLY A 24 9.18 -2.45 7.30
CA GLY A 24 10.52 -1.89 7.42
C GLY A 24 10.52 -0.36 7.31
N ARG A 25 11.40 0.30 8.08
CA ARG A 25 11.47 1.78 8.19
C ARG A 25 11.47 2.50 6.84
N LYS A 26 12.30 2.04 5.89
CA LYS A 26 12.41 2.66 4.56
C LYS A 26 11.12 2.53 3.74
N ALA A 27 10.45 1.39 3.81
CA ALA A 27 9.19 1.18 3.12
C ALA A 27 8.09 2.07 3.73
N LYS A 28 8.04 2.15 5.07
CA LYS A 28 7.16 3.07 5.78
C LYS A 28 7.39 4.52 5.38
N GLU A 29 8.64 4.99 5.37
CA GLU A 29 8.98 6.35 4.95
C GLU A 29 8.53 6.66 3.51
N VAL A 30 8.70 5.72 2.57
CA VAL A 30 8.26 5.89 1.19
C VAL A 30 6.74 5.92 1.07
N LEU A 31 6.04 5.02 1.75
CA LEU A 31 4.57 4.95 1.71
C LEU A 31 3.93 6.14 2.43
N ASP A 32 4.49 6.59 3.56
CA ASP A 32 4.07 7.81 4.24
C ASP A 32 4.27 9.06 3.34
N LYS A 33 5.35 9.09 2.53
CA LYS A 33 5.57 10.14 1.52
C LYS A 33 4.54 10.07 0.38
N ALA A 34 4.17 8.87 -0.05
CA ALA A 34 3.16 8.67 -1.08
C ALA A 34 1.78 9.13 -0.59
N ASP A 35 1.44 8.84 0.67
CA ASP A 35 0.23 9.34 1.34
C ASP A 35 0.17 10.87 1.36
N ARG A 36 1.31 11.55 1.49
CA ARG A 36 1.43 13.03 1.44
C ARG A 36 1.58 13.61 0.04
N GLY A 37 1.70 12.79 -0.99
CA GLY A 37 1.92 13.21 -2.38
C GLY A 37 3.31 13.74 -2.70
N GLU A 38 4.30 13.37 -1.90
CA GLU A 38 5.70 13.71 -2.11
C GLU A 38 6.42 12.74 -3.06
N THR A 39 5.83 11.56 -3.31
CA THR A 39 6.36 10.52 -4.22
C THR A 39 5.22 9.70 -4.81
N THR A 40 5.49 8.93 -5.87
CA THR A 40 4.50 8.03 -6.48
C THR A 40 4.77 6.60 -6.07
N ALA A 41 3.75 5.93 -5.55
CA ALA A 41 3.75 4.50 -5.28
C ALA A 41 2.95 3.76 -6.35
N VAL A 42 3.61 2.90 -7.11
CA VAL A 42 2.99 2.03 -8.11
C VAL A 42 2.59 0.73 -7.44
N ILE A 43 1.30 0.39 -7.48
CA ILE A 43 0.76 -0.86 -6.97
C ILE A 43 0.35 -1.72 -8.16
N PRO A 44 1.19 -2.66 -8.63
CA PRO A 44 0.82 -3.53 -9.74
C PRO A 44 -0.48 -4.28 -9.47
N ALA A 45 -1.33 -4.45 -10.48
CA ALA A 45 -2.61 -5.17 -10.35
C ALA A 45 -2.48 -6.58 -9.72
N ILE A 46 -1.37 -7.29 -9.97
CA ILE A 46 -1.11 -8.61 -9.37
C ILE A 46 -0.98 -8.53 -7.83
N ILE A 47 -0.43 -7.43 -7.31
CA ILE A 47 -0.26 -7.19 -5.88
C ILE A 47 -1.62 -7.01 -5.19
N LEU A 48 -2.59 -6.40 -5.89
CA LEU A 48 -3.97 -6.33 -5.40
C LEU A 48 -4.64 -7.70 -5.34
N ALA A 49 -4.42 -8.55 -6.35
CA ALA A 49 -4.94 -9.91 -6.36
C ALA A 49 -4.35 -10.78 -5.24
N GLU A 50 -3.03 -10.69 -5.01
CA GLU A 50 -2.36 -11.37 -3.89
C GLU A 50 -2.86 -10.89 -2.53
N ALA A 51 -3.00 -9.56 -2.37
CA ALA A 51 -3.54 -8.98 -1.14
C ALA A 51 -4.95 -9.51 -0.85
N LEU A 52 -5.83 -9.50 -1.86
CA LEU A 52 -7.19 -10.05 -1.73
C LEU A 52 -7.18 -11.53 -1.30
N PHE A 53 -6.38 -12.35 -1.98
CA PHE A 53 -6.25 -13.79 -1.66
C PHE A 53 -5.78 -14.05 -0.23
N ILE A 54 -4.82 -13.26 0.28
CA ILE A 54 -4.33 -13.38 1.66
C ILE A 54 -5.43 -13.03 2.67
N LEU A 55 -6.24 -12.01 2.38
CA LEU A 55 -7.28 -11.52 3.28
C LEU A 55 -8.47 -12.47 3.36
N GLU A 56 -8.90 -13.01 2.21
CA GLU A 56 -9.95 -14.03 2.13
C GLU A 56 -9.57 -15.25 2.99
N LYS A 57 -8.30 -15.69 2.91
CA LYS A 57 -7.81 -16.80 3.73
C LYS A 57 -7.73 -16.46 5.22
N LYS A 58 -7.49 -15.20 5.59
CA LYS A 58 -7.28 -14.78 6.99
C LYS A 58 -8.51 -14.18 7.69
N ARG A 59 -9.65 -14.02 6.99
CA ARG A 59 -10.87 -13.36 7.50
C ARG A 59 -10.61 -11.95 8.06
N ALA A 60 -9.64 -11.23 7.52
CA ALA A 60 -9.23 -9.90 7.99
C ALA A 60 -10.00 -8.82 7.22
N ASP A 61 -11.18 -8.43 7.69
CA ASP A 61 -12.19 -7.85 6.78
C ASP A 61 -12.42 -6.32 6.90
N LEU A 62 -12.11 -5.67 8.03
CA LEU A 62 -12.45 -4.23 8.23
C LEU A 62 -11.28 -3.27 7.94
N LYS A 63 -10.14 -3.43 8.62
CA LYS A 63 -9.00 -2.52 8.49
C LYS A 63 -8.45 -2.43 7.07
N PHE A 64 -8.44 -3.54 6.34
CA PHE A 64 -7.97 -3.54 4.96
C PHE A 64 -8.92 -2.81 4.01
N LYS A 65 -10.25 -3.02 4.13
CA LYS A 65 -11.23 -2.30 3.31
C LYS A 65 -11.14 -0.80 3.53
N ASP A 66 -10.89 -0.38 4.77
CA ASP A 66 -10.67 1.04 5.10
C ASP A 66 -9.34 1.57 4.52
N GLY A 67 -8.29 0.75 4.55
CA GLY A 67 -7.02 1.04 3.90
C GLY A 67 -7.15 1.18 2.38
N LEU A 68 -7.83 0.24 1.72
CA LEU A 68 -8.02 0.25 0.26
C LEU A 68 -8.77 1.52 -0.19
N ARG A 69 -9.79 1.93 0.57
CA ARG A 69 -10.51 3.20 0.33
C ARG A 69 -9.61 4.44 0.43
N LYS A 70 -8.55 4.41 1.24
CA LYS A 70 -7.57 5.50 1.29
C LYS A 70 -6.71 5.54 0.03
N ILE A 71 -6.32 4.37 -0.49
CA ILE A 71 -5.54 4.25 -1.72
C ILE A 71 -6.36 4.73 -2.92
N GLU A 72 -7.60 4.27 -3.08
CA GLU A 72 -8.48 4.65 -4.20
C GLU A 72 -8.75 6.16 -4.28
N ARG A 73 -8.71 6.85 -3.14
CA ARG A 73 -8.96 8.30 -3.06
C ARG A 73 -7.71 9.14 -3.19
N SER A 74 -6.53 8.53 -3.23
CA SER A 74 -5.26 9.23 -3.22
C SER A 74 -4.69 9.33 -4.63
N LEU A 75 -4.28 10.52 -5.03
CA LEU A 75 -3.80 10.83 -6.39
C LEU A 75 -2.39 10.27 -6.68
N ASN A 76 -1.72 9.73 -5.66
CA ASN A 76 -0.29 9.38 -5.70
C ASN A 76 -0.04 7.88 -5.68
N TYR A 77 -1.11 7.09 -5.67
CA TYR A 77 -1.08 5.66 -5.93
C TYR A 77 -1.52 5.42 -7.37
N VAL A 78 -0.68 4.72 -8.12
CA VAL A 78 -0.98 4.31 -9.50
C VAL A 78 -1.14 2.80 -9.50
N VAL A 79 -2.28 2.30 -10.00
CA VAL A 79 -2.59 0.87 -10.13
C VAL A 79 -2.35 0.41 -11.56
#